data_AF-A0A925BMP7-F1
#
_entry.id   AF-A0A925BMP7-F1
#
_cell.length_a   1.000
_cell.length_b   1.000
_cell.length_c   1.000
_cell.angle_alpha   90.00
_cell.angle_beta   90.00
_cell.angle_gamma   90.00
#
_symmetry.space_group_name_H-M   'P 1'
#
loop_
_entity.id
_entity.type
_entity.pdbx_description
1 polymer ?
#
loop_
_entity_poly.entity_id
_entity_poly.type
_entity_poly.pdbx_seq_one_letter_code
_entity_poly.pdbx_strand_id
1 'polypeptide(L)'
;MNYDAVSPGNGLHLKTPPRKVSLSVLSEIAEGGDDEPPGRSALELVLPTQNGKAKSNGHSNGHSNGSSNGHTNGRSNGHANGVAVVDAPTSAVESDFVIGPKSQALRERAFPDVSDAEWNDWKWQLRNRVKDVDGLSRVLNLSDDERNTVNELGGKLPVGITPYYASLMDPDDPLGAIRKTMVPTHTEFTTTPGEEGDPLGEDADSPVPGLVHRYPDRVLFLVTSFCAVYCRYCTRSRLVGQTGEYHFNTKQHQAAIDYIAAHPEIRDVLISGG
;
A
#
# COMPACT_ATOMS: atom_id res chain seq x y z
N MET A 1 -8.75 3.93 62.59
CA MET A 1 -9.66 4.98 62.09
C MET A 1 -10.52 4.34 61.02
N ASN A 2 -11.76 4.07 61.35
CA ASN A 2 -12.78 3.56 60.44
C ASN A 2 -13.14 4.66 59.44
N TYR A 3 -13.31 4.29 58.18
CA TYR A 3 -14.17 5.04 57.27
C TYR A 3 -15.18 4.07 56.67
N ASP A 4 -16.43 4.48 56.83
CA ASP A 4 -17.65 3.71 56.70
C ASP A 4 -18.01 3.33 55.26
N ALA A 5 -18.73 2.21 55.17
CA ALA A 5 -19.42 1.74 53.98
C ALA A 5 -20.57 2.69 53.61
N VAL A 6 -20.60 3.13 52.35
CA VAL A 6 -21.75 3.82 51.74
C VAL A 6 -22.51 2.79 50.88
N SER A 7 -23.80 2.62 51.16
CA SER A 7 -24.71 1.75 50.40
C SER A 7 -24.97 2.32 48.99
N PRO A 8 -25.11 1.48 47.95
CA PRO A 8 -25.44 1.95 46.60
C PRO A 8 -26.94 2.25 46.48
N GLY A 9 -27.26 3.47 46.03
CA GLY A 9 -28.61 3.88 45.66
C GLY A 9 -29.05 3.26 44.33
N ASN A 10 -30.33 2.89 44.26
CA ASN A 10 -31.02 2.42 43.06
C ASN A 10 -30.91 3.42 41.89
N GLY A 11 -30.05 3.12 40.92
CA GLY A 11 -30.01 3.78 39.62
C GLY A 11 -30.76 2.95 38.58
N LEU A 12 -31.79 3.53 37.96
CA LEU A 12 -32.57 2.91 36.89
C LEU A 12 -31.67 2.47 35.72
N HIS A 13 -31.62 1.17 35.45
CA HIS A 13 -31.06 0.61 34.22
C HIS A 13 -31.97 0.94 33.02
N LEU A 14 -31.61 1.96 32.25
CA LEU A 14 -32.07 2.09 30.86
C LEU A 14 -31.21 1.17 29.99
N LYS A 15 -31.74 -0.02 29.68
CA LYS A 15 -31.18 -0.93 28.66
C LYS A 15 -31.39 -0.31 27.28
N THR A 16 -30.39 0.35 26.73
CA THR A 16 -30.35 0.69 25.31
C THR A 16 -29.97 -0.58 24.51
N PRO A 17 -30.77 -1.03 23.53
CA PRO A 17 -30.41 -2.17 22.70
C PRO A 17 -29.20 -1.82 21.81
N PRO A 18 -28.33 -2.80 21.48
CA PRO A 18 -27.19 -2.55 20.60
C PRO A 18 -27.68 -2.10 19.22
N ARG A 19 -27.22 -0.93 18.76
CA ARG A 19 -27.45 -0.47 17.39
C ARG A 19 -26.68 -1.41 16.46
N LYS A 20 -27.40 -2.11 15.58
CA LYS A 20 -26.81 -2.81 14.44
C LYS A 20 -26.11 -1.76 13.55
N VAL A 21 -24.78 -1.80 13.49
CA VAL A 21 -24.00 -1.04 12.51
C VAL A 21 -24.12 -1.80 11.19
N SER A 22 -24.80 -1.20 10.20
CA SER A 22 -24.91 -1.72 8.85
C SER A 22 -23.61 -1.46 8.08
N LEU A 23 -23.02 -2.50 7.52
CA LEU A 23 -21.75 -2.50 6.75
C LEU A 23 -21.82 -1.81 5.38
N SER A 24 -22.86 -1.03 5.08
CA SER A 24 -23.11 -0.48 3.74
C SER A 24 -22.23 0.70 3.32
N VAL A 25 -21.11 0.96 4.01
CA VAL A 25 -20.20 2.09 3.71
C VAL A 25 -18.82 1.64 3.22
N LEU A 26 -18.51 0.34 3.26
CA LEU A 26 -17.18 -0.17 2.88
C LEU A 26 -17.08 -0.69 1.44
N SER A 27 -18.17 -0.68 0.65
CA SER A 27 -18.17 -1.21 -0.72
C SER A 27 -17.56 -0.26 -1.77
N GLU A 28 -17.46 1.05 -1.50
CA GLU A 28 -16.99 2.02 -2.50
C GLU A 28 -15.46 2.08 -2.67
N ILE A 29 -14.70 1.39 -1.82
CA ILE A 29 -13.23 1.31 -1.93
C ILE A 29 -12.78 0.02 -2.64
N ALA A 30 -13.65 -1.01 -2.69
CA ALA A 30 -13.32 -2.32 -3.24
C ALA A 30 -13.53 -2.44 -4.77
N GLU A 31 -14.32 -1.57 -5.40
CA GLU A 31 -14.67 -1.69 -6.83
C GLU A 31 -13.65 -1.07 -7.80
N GLY A 32 -12.41 -0.84 -7.35
CA GLY A 32 -11.38 -0.15 -8.15
C GLY A 32 -10.02 -0.83 -8.11
N GLY A 33 -9.93 -2.12 -8.44
CA GLY A 33 -8.64 -2.80 -8.49
C GLY A 33 -8.67 -4.30 -8.76
N ASP A 34 -9.53 -4.80 -9.65
CA ASP A 34 -9.42 -6.17 -10.13
C ASP A 34 -8.42 -6.22 -11.30
N ASP A 35 -7.12 -6.22 -10.98
CA ASP A 35 -6.05 -6.71 -11.86
C ASP A 35 -4.84 -7.11 -11.01
N GLU A 36 -4.95 -8.24 -10.32
CA GLU A 36 -3.82 -8.92 -9.68
C GLU A 36 -3.32 -10.06 -10.60
N PRO A 37 -2.04 -10.11 -11.00
CA PRO A 37 -1.46 -11.31 -11.62
C PRO A 37 -1.16 -12.35 -10.52
N PRO A 38 -1.30 -13.67 -10.79
CA PRO A 38 -1.32 -14.68 -9.75
C PRO A 38 0.05 -14.82 -9.05
N GLY A 39 0.15 -14.27 -7.84
CA GLY A 39 1.25 -14.49 -6.91
C GLY A 39 1.15 -15.87 -6.27
N ARG A 40 2.22 -16.65 -6.36
CA ARG A 40 2.32 -18.02 -5.84
C ARG A 40 2.23 -18.02 -4.31
N SER A 41 1.31 -18.82 -3.79
CA SER A 41 1.24 -19.24 -2.38
C SER A 41 2.59 -19.77 -1.89
N ALA A 42 3.19 -19.09 -0.91
CA ALA A 42 4.34 -19.58 -0.17
C ALA A 42 3.86 -20.41 1.04
N LEU A 43 3.47 -21.66 0.77
CA LEU A 43 3.31 -22.71 1.77
C LEU A 43 3.82 -24.03 1.19
N GLU A 44 5.13 -24.28 1.32
CA GLU A 44 5.75 -25.60 1.57
C GLU A 44 7.27 -25.46 1.52
N LEU A 45 7.90 -25.36 2.70
CA LEU A 45 9.34 -25.58 2.84
C LEU A 45 9.53 -27.03 3.27
N VAL A 46 9.58 -27.96 2.31
CA VAL A 46 10.04 -29.34 2.52
C VAL A 46 11.39 -29.48 1.84
N LEU A 47 12.44 -29.66 2.64
CA LEU A 47 13.78 -30.05 2.19
C LEU A 47 13.75 -31.48 1.63
N PRO A 48 14.54 -31.75 0.58
CA PRO A 48 15.25 -33.03 0.57
C PRO A 48 16.75 -32.90 0.25
N THR A 49 17.47 -33.81 0.88
CA THR A 49 18.90 -34.06 0.84
C THR A 49 19.42 -34.63 -0.48
N GLN A 50 20.57 -34.10 -0.91
CA GLN A 50 21.71 -34.71 -1.60
C GLN A 50 21.61 -35.58 -2.88
N ASN A 51 22.59 -35.27 -3.76
CA ASN A 51 23.38 -36.11 -4.67
C ASN A 51 22.89 -36.39 -6.10
N GLY A 52 23.70 -35.94 -7.07
CA GLY A 52 24.06 -36.80 -8.21
C GLY A 52 24.16 -36.15 -9.60
N LYS A 53 25.40 -35.82 -9.98
CA LYS A 53 26.01 -35.97 -11.32
C LYS A 53 25.53 -35.13 -12.53
N ALA A 54 26.55 -34.52 -13.12
CA ALA A 54 26.60 -33.87 -14.43
C ALA A 54 26.15 -34.75 -15.61
N LYS A 55 25.70 -34.10 -16.69
CA LYS A 55 26.18 -34.32 -18.06
C LYS A 55 25.76 -33.22 -19.04
N SER A 56 26.62 -33.03 -20.02
CA SER A 56 26.70 -32.01 -21.07
C SER A 56 26.01 -32.43 -22.38
N ASN A 57 26.10 -31.50 -23.35
CA ASN A 57 25.88 -31.58 -24.81
C ASN A 57 24.50 -31.03 -25.25
N GLY A 58 24.35 -30.15 -26.25
CA GLY A 58 25.26 -29.59 -27.26
C GLY A 58 24.56 -29.55 -28.63
N HIS A 59 24.68 -28.43 -29.36
CA HIS A 59 24.47 -28.23 -30.82
C HIS A 59 23.02 -28.35 -31.36
N SER A 60 22.56 -27.66 -32.42
CA SER A 60 23.04 -26.58 -33.30
C SER A 60 21.93 -26.24 -34.33
N ASN A 61 21.88 -24.97 -34.77
CA ASN A 61 21.54 -24.40 -36.09
C ASN A 61 20.43 -24.97 -37.01
N GLY A 62 19.63 -24.05 -37.56
CA GLY A 62 18.87 -24.24 -38.80
C GLY A 62 18.20 -22.96 -39.31
N HIS A 63 18.92 -22.16 -40.11
CA HIS A 63 18.34 -21.13 -40.98
C HIS A 63 17.68 -21.76 -42.22
N SER A 64 16.58 -21.21 -42.71
CA SER A 64 16.36 -21.04 -44.16
C SER A 64 15.24 -20.04 -44.47
N ASN A 65 15.55 -19.15 -45.40
CA ASN A 65 14.66 -18.18 -46.05
C ASN A 65 13.79 -18.85 -47.12
N GLY A 66 12.62 -18.27 -47.39
CA GLY A 66 11.82 -18.54 -48.59
C GLY A 66 10.84 -17.41 -48.88
N SER A 67 11.17 -16.59 -49.88
CA SER A 67 10.31 -15.55 -50.45
C SER A 67 9.25 -16.10 -51.41
N SER A 68 8.13 -15.38 -51.52
CA SER A 68 7.52 -14.86 -52.76
C SER A 68 6.03 -15.17 -53.03
N ASN A 69 5.33 -14.06 -53.31
CA ASN A 69 4.25 -13.80 -54.27
C ASN A 69 2.81 -14.30 -54.06
N GLY A 70 1.89 -13.31 -54.05
CA GLY A 70 0.95 -13.17 -55.17
C GLY A 70 -0.55 -13.36 -54.89
N HIS A 71 -1.26 -12.23 -54.77
CA HIS A 71 -2.70 -11.95 -54.96
C HIS A 71 -3.70 -13.07 -55.32
N THR A 72 -4.87 -13.06 -54.67
CA THR A 72 -6.18 -12.92 -55.33
C THR A 72 -7.27 -12.39 -54.38
N ASN A 73 -8.25 -11.69 -54.97
CA ASN A 73 -9.38 -11.00 -54.34
C ASN A 73 -10.45 -11.93 -53.77
N GLY A 74 -10.98 -11.59 -52.59
CA GLY A 74 -12.24 -12.13 -52.06
C GLY A 74 -13.06 -11.03 -51.39
N ARG A 75 -14.12 -10.58 -52.05
CA ARG A 75 -15.17 -9.72 -51.49
C ARG A 75 -15.92 -10.48 -50.40
N SER A 76 -16.10 -9.86 -49.23
CA SER A 76 -17.22 -10.16 -48.34
C SER A 76 -17.71 -8.87 -47.68
N ASN A 77 -19.00 -8.60 -47.88
CA ASN A 77 -19.76 -7.54 -47.22
C ASN A 77 -19.86 -7.88 -45.72
N GLY A 78 -19.32 -7.02 -44.86
CA GLY A 78 -19.53 -7.06 -43.42
C GLY A 78 -20.07 -5.71 -42.97
N HIS A 79 -21.28 -5.71 -42.41
CA HIS A 79 -21.96 -4.55 -41.85
C HIS A 79 -21.07 -3.80 -40.85
N ALA A 80 -20.70 -2.57 -41.20
CA ALA A 80 -20.10 -1.62 -40.28
C ALA A 80 -21.19 -1.11 -39.32
N ASN A 81 -21.27 -1.72 -38.14
CA ASN A 81 -21.92 -1.08 -37.00
C ASN A 81 -21.00 0.07 -36.54
N GLY A 82 -21.33 1.29 -36.96
CA GLY A 82 -20.72 2.50 -36.44
C GLY A 82 -21.01 2.62 -34.96
N VAL A 83 -20.05 2.21 -34.13
CA VAL A 83 -20.01 2.59 -32.72
C VAL A 83 -19.67 4.07 -32.71
N ALA A 84 -20.65 4.90 -32.31
CA ALA A 84 -20.40 6.29 -32.03
C ALA A 84 -19.29 6.37 -30.99
N VAL A 85 -18.15 6.97 -31.36
CA VAL A 85 -17.16 7.43 -30.40
C VAL A 85 -17.88 8.50 -29.58
N VAL A 86 -18.35 8.11 -28.40
CA VAL A 86 -18.81 9.06 -27.41
C VAL A 86 -17.57 9.76 -26.88
N ASP A 87 -17.36 11.01 -27.33
CA ASP A 87 -16.37 11.88 -26.73
C ASP A 87 -16.66 11.92 -25.23
N ALA A 88 -15.67 11.49 -24.43
CA ALA A 88 -15.72 11.64 -22.99
C ALA A 88 -15.93 13.13 -22.66
N PRO A 89 -16.79 13.48 -21.70
CA PRO A 89 -17.02 14.88 -21.36
C PRO A 89 -15.72 15.46 -20.80
N THR A 90 -15.03 16.24 -21.62
CA THR A 90 -13.90 17.10 -21.24
C THR A 90 -14.43 18.36 -20.56
N SER A 91 -15.21 18.20 -19.49
CA SER A 91 -15.34 19.28 -18.52
C SER A 91 -14.31 19.01 -17.44
N ALA A 92 -13.12 19.60 -17.60
CA ALA A 92 -12.18 19.71 -16.49
C ALA A 92 -12.93 20.38 -15.35
N VAL A 93 -13.30 19.60 -14.33
CA VAL A 93 -13.87 20.13 -13.10
C VAL A 93 -12.73 20.91 -12.46
N GLU A 94 -12.77 22.24 -12.55
CA GLU A 94 -11.81 23.09 -11.86
C GLU A 94 -11.82 22.72 -10.38
N SER A 95 -10.64 22.44 -9.84
CA SER A 95 -10.50 22.02 -8.45
C SER A 95 -10.37 23.23 -7.55
N ASP A 96 -11.12 23.23 -6.45
CA ASP A 96 -11.07 24.29 -5.42
C ASP A 96 -9.77 24.29 -4.59
N PHE A 97 -8.90 23.28 -4.78
CA PHE A 97 -7.64 23.17 -4.02
C PHE A 97 -6.49 23.89 -4.70
N VAL A 98 -5.84 24.79 -3.96
CA VAL A 98 -4.70 25.57 -4.44
C VAL A 98 -3.46 24.68 -4.53
N ILE A 99 -2.85 24.61 -5.72
CA ILE A 99 -1.57 23.95 -5.94
C ILE A 99 -0.45 24.93 -5.59
N GLY A 100 0.37 24.58 -4.59
CA GLY A 100 1.48 25.42 -4.15
C GLY A 100 2.61 25.51 -5.19
N PRO A 101 3.49 26.53 -5.15
CA PRO A 101 4.52 26.75 -6.16
C PRO A 101 5.48 25.57 -6.35
N LYS A 102 5.85 24.87 -5.26
CA LYS A 102 6.71 23.67 -5.33
C LYS A 102 6.01 22.50 -6.03
N SER A 103 4.74 22.28 -5.71
CA SER A 103 3.90 21.27 -6.35
C SER A 103 3.68 21.56 -7.83
N GLN A 104 3.43 22.83 -8.18
CA GLN A 104 3.32 23.29 -9.56
C GLN A 104 4.61 23.01 -10.33
N ALA A 105 5.77 23.42 -9.79
CA ALA A 105 7.07 23.24 -10.45
C ALA A 105 7.42 21.76 -10.65
N LEU A 106 7.16 20.90 -9.65
CA LEU A 106 7.37 19.46 -9.84
C LEU A 106 6.43 18.90 -10.90
N ARG A 107 5.13 19.25 -10.85
CA ARG A 107 4.13 18.77 -11.80
C ARG A 107 4.51 19.12 -13.23
N GLU A 108 4.83 20.39 -13.51
CA GLU A 108 5.24 20.84 -14.86
C GLU A 108 6.47 20.08 -15.39
N ARG A 109 7.43 19.76 -14.51
CA ARG A 109 8.66 19.07 -14.88
C ARG A 109 8.49 17.55 -15.06
N ALA A 110 7.77 16.90 -14.15
CA ALA A 110 7.75 15.44 -14.01
C ALA A 110 6.41 14.80 -14.42
N PHE A 111 5.34 15.60 -14.52
CA PHE A 111 3.98 15.20 -14.80
C PHE A 111 3.25 16.25 -15.68
N PRO A 112 3.81 16.66 -16.83
CA PRO A 112 3.36 17.84 -17.58
C PRO A 112 1.92 17.74 -18.11
N ASP A 113 1.43 16.52 -18.35
CA ASP A 113 0.10 16.27 -18.92
C ASP A 113 -1.02 16.22 -17.85
N VAL A 114 -0.69 16.43 -16.57
CA VAL A 114 -1.63 16.28 -15.46
C VAL A 114 -2.36 17.59 -15.16
N SER A 115 -3.68 17.55 -15.30
CA SER A 115 -4.56 18.69 -14.99
C SER A 115 -4.59 19.03 -13.50
N ASP A 116 -5.11 20.22 -13.15
CA ASP A 116 -5.32 20.62 -11.74
C ASP A 116 -6.28 19.67 -11.04
N ALA A 117 -7.33 19.25 -11.75
CA ALA A 117 -8.33 18.32 -11.27
C ALA A 117 -7.71 16.97 -10.89
N GLU A 118 -6.84 16.42 -11.74
CA GLU A 118 -6.14 15.17 -11.48
C GLU A 118 -5.11 15.32 -10.37
N TRP A 119 -4.33 16.40 -10.36
CA TRP A 119 -3.37 16.64 -9.28
C TRP A 119 -4.05 16.68 -7.92
N ASN A 120 -5.24 17.28 -7.84
CA ASN A 120 -6.03 17.39 -6.62
C ASN A 120 -6.92 16.15 -6.36
N ASP A 121 -6.93 15.15 -7.23
CA ASP A 121 -7.55 13.85 -6.97
C ASP A 121 -6.60 12.97 -6.14
N TRP A 122 -6.98 12.68 -4.89
CA TRP A 122 -6.21 11.79 -4.03
C TRP A 122 -6.05 10.38 -4.63
N LYS A 123 -7.02 9.90 -5.41
CA LYS A 123 -6.92 8.59 -6.06
C LYS A 123 -5.85 8.61 -7.15
N TRP A 124 -5.76 9.70 -7.91
CA TRP A 124 -4.68 9.90 -8.87
C TRP A 124 -3.31 9.94 -8.17
N GLN A 125 -3.20 10.66 -7.04
CA GLN A 125 -1.97 10.69 -6.23
C GLN A 125 -1.53 9.29 -5.77
N LEU A 126 -2.48 8.44 -5.35
CA LEU A 126 -2.19 7.06 -4.93
C LEU A 126 -1.79 6.14 -6.10
N ARG A 127 -2.47 6.25 -7.25
CA ARG A 127 -2.15 5.48 -8.47
C ARG A 127 -0.77 5.85 -9.02
N ASN A 128 -0.37 7.11 -8.88
CA ASN A 128 0.89 7.65 -9.41
C ASN A 128 2.00 7.75 -8.35
N ARG A 129 1.90 7.00 -7.24
CA ARG A 129 2.99 6.92 -6.27
C ARG A 129 4.28 6.51 -6.96
N VAL A 130 5.36 7.19 -6.61
CA VAL A 130 6.73 6.81 -6.93
C VAL A 130 7.08 5.57 -6.10
N LYS A 131 7.46 4.48 -6.76
CA LYS A 131 7.69 3.17 -6.13
C LYS A 131 9.05 2.52 -6.43
N ASP A 132 9.79 3.07 -7.37
CA ASP A 132 11.04 2.48 -7.87
C ASP A 132 12.08 3.55 -8.19
N VAL A 133 13.28 3.10 -8.59
CA VAL A 133 14.42 3.94 -8.92
C VAL A 133 14.10 4.90 -10.06
N ASP A 134 13.37 4.46 -11.07
CA ASP A 134 13.06 5.27 -12.25
C ASP A 134 12.07 6.38 -11.89
N GLY A 135 11.02 6.03 -11.15
CA GLY A 135 10.05 6.97 -10.60
C GLY A 135 10.71 7.99 -9.67
N LEU A 136 11.66 7.57 -8.83
CA LEU A 136 12.43 8.46 -7.96
C LEU A 136 13.37 9.37 -8.76
N SER A 137 14.08 8.83 -9.75
CA SER A 137 14.99 9.59 -10.62
C SER A 137 14.24 10.63 -11.46
N ARG A 138 12.95 10.41 -11.74
CA ARG A 138 12.09 11.39 -12.39
C ARG A 138 11.82 12.62 -11.51
N VAL A 139 11.80 12.48 -10.19
CA VAL A 139 11.42 13.55 -9.26
C VAL A 139 12.59 14.13 -8.45
N LEU A 140 13.69 13.38 -8.29
CA LEU A 140 14.87 13.76 -7.50
C LEU A 140 16.17 13.44 -8.25
N ASN A 141 17.24 14.17 -7.93
CA ASN A 141 18.59 13.80 -8.31
C ASN A 141 19.16 12.83 -7.26
N LEU A 142 19.09 11.53 -7.56
CA LEU A 142 19.50 10.46 -6.66
C LEU A 142 21.02 10.32 -6.58
N SER A 143 21.51 10.12 -5.36
CA SER A 143 22.85 9.61 -5.10
C SER A 143 22.96 8.13 -5.50
N ASP A 144 24.19 7.65 -5.67
CA ASP A 144 24.45 6.22 -5.92
C ASP A 144 23.94 5.34 -4.77
N ASP A 145 24.05 5.81 -3.53
CA ASP A 145 23.55 5.11 -2.34
C ASP A 145 22.03 4.90 -2.40
N GLU A 146 21.26 5.96 -2.66
CA GLU A 146 19.80 5.85 -2.79
C GLU A 146 19.40 4.96 -3.96
N ARG A 147 20.07 5.11 -5.11
CA ARG A 147 19.80 4.30 -6.31
C ARG A 147 20.00 2.82 -6.04
N ASN A 148 21.13 2.45 -5.43
CA ASN A 148 21.46 1.07 -5.14
C ASN A 148 20.52 0.50 -4.07
N THR A 149 20.27 1.27 -3.02
CA THR A 149 19.41 0.85 -1.90
C THR A 149 18.01 0.49 -2.37
N VAL A 150 17.38 1.30 -3.22
CA VAL A 150 16.02 1.04 -3.72
C VAL A 150 15.95 -0.28 -4.50
N ASN A 151 16.99 -0.60 -5.29
CA ASN A 151 17.09 -1.87 -6.03
C ASN A 151 17.28 -3.08 -5.11
N GLU A 152 17.86 -2.87 -3.93
CA GLU A 152 18.24 -3.93 -2.99
C GLU A 152 17.19 -4.17 -1.87
N LEU A 153 16.10 -3.40 -1.83
CA LEU A 153 15.12 -3.45 -0.73
C LEU A 153 14.57 -4.85 -0.43
N GLY A 154 14.37 -5.69 -1.45
CA GLY A 154 14.15 -7.15 -1.30
C GLY A 154 13.22 -7.59 -0.15
N GLY A 155 11.94 -7.19 -0.18
CA GLY A 155 10.94 -7.58 0.84
C GLY A 155 10.98 -6.77 2.15
N LYS A 156 11.88 -5.77 2.25
CA LYS A 156 11.80 -4.71 3.28
C LYS A 156 10.71 -3.69 2.92
N LEU A 157 10.59 -2.64 3.74
CA LEU A 157 9.64 -1.55 3.51
C LEU A 157 9.81 -0.97 2.09
N PRO A 158 8.78 -1.07 1.22
CA PRO A 158 8.85 -0.58 -0.15
C PRO A 158 8.95 0.95 -0.20
N VAL A 159 9.30 1.48 -1.37
CA VAL A 159 9.13 2.91 -1.66
C VAL A 159 7.66 3.14 -2.03
N GLY A 160 7.06 4.17 -1.44
CA GLY A 160 5.75 4.66 -1.83
C GLY A 160 5.69 6.12 -1.47
N ILE A 161 5.73 7.00 -2.46
CA ILE A 161 5.73 8.46 -2.25
C ILE A 161 4.75 9.06 -3.24
N THR A 162 3.73 9.79 -2.78
CA THR A 162 2.81 10.48 -3.69
C THR A 162 3.54 11.59 -4.45
N PRO A 163 3.14 11.92 -5.70
CA PRO A 163 3.65 13.07 -6.42
C PRO A 163 3.61 14.37 -5.59
N TYR A 164 2.54 14.59 -4.82
CA TYR A 164 2.45 15.70 -3.88
C TYR A 164 3.58 15.69 -2.85
N TYR A 165 3.82 14.57 -2.17
CA TYR A 165 4.83 14.51 -1.11
C TYR A 165 6.26 14.63 -1.69
N ALA A 166 6.51 14.08 -2.87
CA ALA A 166 7.75 14.28 -3.61
C ALA A 166 7.98 15.76 -3.94
N SER A 167 6.91 16.53 -4.22
CA SER A 167 7.03 17.97 -4.51
C SER A 167 7.50 18.83 -3.36
N LEU A 168 7.43 18.32 -2.13
CA LEU A 168 7.89 19.04 -0.94
C LEU A 168 9.42 18.94 -0.77
N MET A 169 10.05 17.98 -1.46
CA MET A 169 11.48 17.72 -1.39
C MET A 169 12.25 18.65 -2.32
N ASP A 170 13.44 19.06 -1.89
CA ASP A 170 14.41 19.68 -2.79
C ASP A 170 15.08 18.55 -3.62
N PRO A 171 15.06 18.64 -4.96
CA PRO A 171 15.64 17.59 -5.81
C PRO A 171 17.16 17.44 -5.64
N ASP A 172 17.85 18.49 -5.19
CA ASP A 172 19.31 18.57 -5.14
C ASP A 172 19.87 18.43 -3.72
N ASP A 173 19.04 18.52 -2.68
CA ASP A 173 19.47 18.37 -1.28
C ASP A 173 19.19 16.95 -0.74
N PRO A 174 20.19 16.04 -0.73
CA PRO A 174 20.04 14.71 -0.13
C PRO A 174 19.86 14.76 1.39
N LEU A 175 20.20 15.88 2.05
CA LEU A 175 20.05 16.05 3.49
C LEU A 175 18.71 16.67 3.89
N GLY A 176 17.86 17.01 2.91
CA GLY A 176 16.56 17.60 3.12
C GLY A 176 15.69 16.75 4.05
N ALA A 177 15.06 17.39 5.04
CA ALA A 177 14.35 16.68 6.11
C ALA A 177 13.26 15.73 5.60
N ILE A 178 12.49 16.15 4.60
CA ILE A 178 11.42 15.34 4.00
C ILE A 178 11.98 14.20 3.13
N ARG A 179 13.13 14.40 2.49
CA ARG A 179 13.77 13.35 1.68
C ARG A 179 14.28 12.23 2.57
N LYS A 180 14.94 12.56 3.68
CA LYS A 180 15.41 11.59 4.69
C LYS A 180 14.31 10.72 5.28
N THR A 181 13.08 11.21 5.30
CA THR A 181 11.95 10.46 5.86
C THR A 181 11.28 9.55 4.84
N MET A 182 11.64 9.62 3.56
CA MET A 182 10.91 8.94 2.48
C MET A 182 11.79 8.14 1.53
N VAL A 183 13.01 8.60 1.23
CA VAL A 183 13.93 7.95 0.30
C VAL A 183 14.87 7.06 1.09
N PRO A 184 14.97 5.75 0.76
CA PRO A 184 15.81 4.84 1.51
C PRO A 184 17.29 5.02 1.21
N THR A 185 18.11 4.73 2.23
CA THR A 185 19.58 4.70 2.16
C THR A 185 20.11 3.39 2.73
N HIS A 186 21.35 3.02 2.40
CA HIS A 186 21.90 1.72 2.77
C HIS A 186 22.00 1.52 4.30
N THR A 187 21.96 2.61 5.07
CA THR A 187 21.87 2.58 6.53
C THR A 187 20.69 1.75 7.05
N GLU A 188 19.60 1.62 6.30
CA GLU A 188 18.45 0.79 6.67
C GLU A 188 18.71 -0.73 6.62
N PHE A 189 19.83 -1.14 6.02
CA PHE A 189 20.28 -2.52 6.07
C PHE A 189 21.12 -2.81 7.32
N THR A 190 21.49 -1.79 8.08
CA THR A 190 22.27 -1.94 9.31
C THR A 190 21.33 -2.10 10.50
N THR A 191 21.38 -3.26 11.15
CA THR A 191 20.69 -3.50 12.42
C THR A 191 21.66 -3.32 13.59
N THR A 192 21.28 -2.54 14.60
CA THR A 192 22.09 -2.30 15.80
C THR A 192 21.62 -3.13 17.01
N PRO A 193 22.48 -3.36 18.02
CA PRO A 193 22.07 -4.06 19.24
C PRO A 193 20.89 -3.36 19.93
N GLY A 194 19.83 -4.12 20.23
CA GLY A 194 18.60 -3.61 20.86
C GLY A 194 17.48 -3.28 19.88
N GLU A 195 17.72 -3.36 18.57
CA GLU A 195 16.65 -3.35 17.57
C GLU A 195 15.92 -4.70 17.54
N GLU A 196 14.60 -4.62 17.40
CA GLU A 196 13.70 -5.77 17.31
C GLU A 196 12.70 -5.51 16.17
N GLY A 197 12.19 -6.58 15.55
CA GLY A 197 11.18 -6.45 14.49
C GLY A 197 9.84 -5.94 15.03
N ASP A 198 9.47 -6.38 16.23
CA ASP A 198 8.30 -5.92 16.97
C ASP A 198 8.74 -5.33 18.33
N PRO A 199 9.37 -4.14 18.33
CA PRO A 199 9.93 -3.54 19.54
C PRO A 199 8.82 -3.12 20.53
N LEU A 200 7.60 -3.01 20.03
CA LEU A 200 6.44 -2.72 20.84
C LEU A 200 5.81 -4.00 21.38
N GLY A 201 6.08 -5.20 20.88
CA GLY A 201 5.42 -6.45 21.33
C GLY A 201 3.93 -6.50 20.99
N GLU A 202 3.53 -5.90 19.87
CA GLU A 202 2.14 -5.87 19.40
C GLU A 202 1.59 -7.27 19.12
N ASP A 203 2.42 -8.16 18.59
CA ASP A 203 1.99 -9.50 18.17
C ASP A 203 1.65 -10.37 19.40
N ALA A 204 2.38 -10.18 20.51
CA ALA A 204 2.14 -10.87 21.77
C ALA A 204 0.84 -10.42 22.47
N ASP A 205 0.45 -9.15 22.29
CA ASP A 205 -0.76 -8.56 22.84
C ASP A 205 -1.95 -8.62 21.87
N SER A 206 -1.89 -9.52 20.87
CA SER A 206 -2.93 -9.65 19.85
C SER A 206 -3.88 -10.82 20.14
N PRO A 207 -5.04 -10.60 20.81
CA PRO A 207 -6.00 -11.67 21.10
C PRO A 207 -6.62 -12.29 19.82
N VAL A 208 -6.73 -11.51 18.76
CA VAL A 208 -7.09 -11.95 17.41
C VAL A 208 -6.25 -11.17 16.39
N PRO A 209 -5.91 -11.74 15.22
CA PRO A 209 -5.05 -11.08 14.25
C PRO A 209 -5.53 -9.67 13.88
N GLY A 210 -4.63 -8.69 13.90
CA GLY A 210 -4.93 -7.29 13.57
C GLY A 210 -5.64 -6.50 14.67
N LEU A 211 -5.84 -7.07 15.85
CA LEU A 211 -6.32 -6.34 17.02
C LEU A 211 -5.31 -6.49 18.15
N VAL A 212 -4.75 -5.37 18.62
CA VAL A 212 -3.82 -5.33 19.76
C VAL A 212 -4.57 -4.80 20.98
N HIS A 213 -4.57 -5.57 22.08
CA HIS A 213 -5.24 -5.25 23.33
C HIS A 213 -4.25 -5.28 24.51
N ARG A 214 -3.41 -4.24 24.58
CA ARG A 214 -2.40 -4.06 25.64
C ARG A 214 -2.96 -3.43 26.92
N TYR A 215 -3.87 -2.49 26.75
CA TYR A 215 -4.35 -1.65 27.84
C TYR A 215 -5.75 -2.06 28.29
N PRO A 216 -6.12 -1.87 29.56
CA PRO A 216 -7.35 -2.46 30.11
C PRO A 216 -8.66 -2.06 29.43
N ASP A 217 -8.72 -0.88 28.79
CA ASP A 217 -9.98 -0.26 28.35
C ASP A 217 -9.97 0.20 26.88
N ARG A 218 -8.93 -0.17 26.13
CA ARG A 218 -8.75 0.29 24.74
C ARG A 218 -7.94 -0.65 23.87
N VAL A 219 -8.25 -0.64 22.58
CA VAL A 219 -7.60 -1.49 21.57
C VAL A 219 -7.11 -0.70 20.37
N LEU A 220 -6.09 -1.24 19.70
CA LEU A 220 -5.59 -0.80 18.41
C LEU A 220 -6.07 -1.81 17.35
N PHE A 221 -6.87 -1.34 16.39
CA PHE A 221 -7.45 -2.14 15.33
C PHE A 221 -6.77 -1.81 13.99
N LEU A 222 -5.95 -2.73 13.49
CA LEU A 222 -5.20 -2.64 12.24
C LEU A 222 -6.09 -3.08 11.07
N VAL A 223 -6.64 -2.12 10.33
CA VAL A 223 -7.61 -2.37 9.24
C VAL A 223 -7.00 -2.32 7.84
N THR A 224 -5.76 -1.86 7.73
CA THR A 224 -5.03 -1.72 6.46
C THR A 224 -3.52 -1.65 6.69
N SER A 225 -2.70 -2.26 5.83
CA SER A 225 -1.24 -2.03 5.79
C SER A 225 -0.85 -0.92 4.80
N PHE A 226 -1.83 -0.31 4.13
CA PHE A 226 -1.62 0.69 3.10
C PHE A 226 -1.37 2.08 3.70
N CYS A 227 -0.30 2.73 3.25
CA CYS A 227 -0.03 4.15 3.50
C CYS A 227 0.01 4.91 2.19
N ALA A 228 -0.48 6.16 2.16
CA ALA A 228 -0.26 7.04 1.00
C ALA A 228 1.24 7.28 0.75
N VAL A 229 2.04 7.35 1.83
CA VAL A 229 3.50 7.39 1.77
C VAL A 229 4.11 6.43 2.79
N TYR A 230 5.22 5.78 2.45
CA TYR A 230 5.94 4.88 3.38
C TYR A 230 7.12 5.59 4.03
N CYS A 231 6.91 6.03 5.27
CA CYS A 231 7.93 6.69 6.08
C CYS A 231 9.07 5.71 6.40
N ARG A 232 10.34 6.11 6.17
CA ARG A 232 11.53 5.28 6.49
C ARG A 232 11.73 5.05 7.99
N TYR A 233 11.02 5.78 8.84
CA TYR A 233 10.99 5.59 10.29
C TYR A 233 9.75 4.80 10.79
N CYS A 234 9.06 4.07 9.90
CA CYS A 234 7.85 3.33 10.26
C CYS A 234 8.13 2.23 11.30
N THR A 235 7.52 2.34 12.49
CA THR A 235 7.60 1.32 13.57
C THR A 235 6.93 0.00 13.22
N ARG A 236 6.15 -0.02 12.13
CA ARG A 236 5.44 -1.19 11.59
C ARG A 236 5.95 -1.60 10.21
N SER A 237 7.19 -1.26 9.88
CA SER A 237 7.82 -1.62 8.61
C SER A 237 7.78 -3.13 8.33
N ARG A 238 7.84 -3.98 9.37
CA ARG A 238 7.67 -5.44 9.25
C ARG A 238 6.33 -5.83 8.64
N LEU A 239 5.23 -5.15 9.00
CA LEU A 239 3.88 -5.51 8.57
C LEU A 239 3.71 -5.14 7.10
N VAL A 240 4.15 -3.95 6.72
CA VAL A 240 4.07 -3.47 5.33
C VAL A 240 4.96 -4.28 4.40
N GLY A 241 6.23 -4.49 4.75
CA GLY A 241 7.21 -5.15 3.88
C GLY A 241 6.92 -6.64 3.63
N GLN A 242 6.40 -7.36 4.64
CA GLN A 242 6.15 -8.80 4.54
C GLN A 242 4.82 -9.16 3.89
N THR A 243 3.77 -8.38 4.17
CA THR A 243 2.43 -8.71 3.67
C THR A 243 2.18 -8.09 2.30
N GLY A 244 2.73 -6.91 2.00
CA GLY A 244 2.43 -6.16 0.79
C GLY A 244 1.38 -5.07 1.02
N GLU A 245 1.23 -4.18 0.02
CA GLU A 245 0.56 -2.87 0.20
C GLU A 245 -0.93 -2.95 0.53
N TYR A 246 -1.65 -3.98 0.07
CA TYR A 246 -3.12 -4.05 0.14
C TYR A 246 -3.59 -5.41 0.62
N HIS A 247 -4.05 -5.49 1.87
CA HIS A 247 -4.63 -6.69 2.45
C HIS A 247 -5.91 -6.36 3.22
N PHE A 248 -7.05 -6.43 2.53
CA PHE A 248 -8.35 -6.35 3.18
C PHE A 248 -8.84 -7.76 3.52
N ASN A 249 -8.82 -8.09 4.82
CA ASN A 249 -9.30 -9.37 5.30
C ASN A 249 -10.58 -9.18 6.13
N THR A 250 -11.72 -9.18 5.44
CA THR A 250 -13.04 -8.99 6.08
C THR A 250 -13.31 -10.02 7.19
N LYS A 251 -12.80 -11.26 7.05
CA LYS A 251 -12.95 -12.28 8.10
C LYS A 251 -12.16 -11.92 9.35
N GLN A 252 -10.93 -11.44 9.18
CA GLN A 252 -10.10 -10.94 10.27
C GLN A 252 -10.73 -9.70 10.93
N HIS A 253 -11.24 -8.77 10.13
CA HIS A 253 -11.93 -7.58 10.65
C HIS A 253 -13.16 -7.98 11.47
N GLN A 254 -13.95 -8.94 10.99
CA GLN A 254 -15.11 -9.42 11.74
C GLN A 254 -14.71 -10.06 13.07
N ALA A 255 -13.64 -10.86 13.11
CA ALA A 255 -13.14 -11.44 14.35
C ALA A 255 -12.71 -10.38 15.37
N ALA A 256 -12.08 -9.29 14.91
CA ALA A 256 -11.73 -8.14 15.76
C ALA A 256 -12.98 -7.42 16.30
N ILE A 257 -13.98 -7.19 15.44
CA ILE A 257 -15.25 -6.56 15.84
C ILE A 257 -16.00 -7.44 16.85
N ASP A 258 -16.04 -8.76 16.63
CA ASP A 258 -16.68 -9.72 17.54
C ASP A 258 -15.97 -9.74 18.90
N TYR A 259 -14.64 -9.68 18.91
CA TYR A 259 -13.86 -9.53 20.14
C TYR A 259 -14.24 -8.24 20.87
N ILE A 260 -14.22 -7.09 20.19
CA ILE A 260 -14.59 -5.79 20.80
C ILE A 260 -16.01 -5.84 21.38
N ALA A 261 -16.96 -6.41 20.65
CA ALA A 261 -18.35 -6.52 21.10
C ALA A 261 -18.53 -7.41 22.35
N ALA A 262 -17.65 -8.40 22.54
CA ALA A 262 -17.67 -9.31 23.69
C ALA A 262 -16.99 -8.73 24.95
N HIS A 263 -16.24 -7.64 24.85
CA HIS A 263 -15.43 -7.06 25.93
C HIS A 263 -15.93 -5.65 26.29
N PRO A 264 -16.95 -5.54 27.18
CA PRO A 264 -17.62 -4.27 27.50
C PRO A 264 -16.74 -3.24 28.22
N GLU A 265 -15.59 -3.66 28.74
CA GLU A 265 -14.55 -2.77 29.29
C GLU A 265 -13.87 -1.92 28.21
N ILE A 266 -13.88 -2.35 26.94
CA ILE A 266 -13.31 -1.60 25.82
C ILE A 266 -14.22 -0.42 25.51
N ARG A 267 -13.72 0.78 25.77
CA ARG A 267 -14.42 2.06 25.55
C ARG A 267 -13.76 2.92 24.47
N ASP A 268 -12.57 2.55 24.01
CA ASP A 268 -11.79 3.27 23.00
C ASP A 268 -11.20 2.28 21.98
N VAL A 269 -11.41 2.56 20.70
CA VAL A 269 -10.97 1.73 19.57
C VAL A 269 -10.23 2.63 18.59
N LEU A 270 -8.91 2.46 18.49
CA LEU A 270 -8.07 3.20 17.55
C LEU A 270 -7.97 2.44 16.23
N ILE A 271 -8.60 2.95 15.18
CA ILE A 271 -8.51 2.40 13.82
C ILE A 271 -7.21 2.91 13.17
N SER A 272 -6.31 2.00 12.84
CA SER A 272 -4.99 2.31 12.27
C SER A 272 -4.47 1.12 11.46
N GLY A 273 -3.16 0.91 11.42
CA GLY A 273 -2.49 0.00 10.49
C GLY A 273 -1.31 0.69 9.84
N GLY A 274 -1.48 1.07 8.57
CA GLY A 274 -0.63 2.02 7.84
C GLY A 274 -0.81 3.46 8.28
#